data_AF-C5LXH9-F1
#
_entry.id   AF-C5LXH9-F1
#
_cell.length_a   1.000
_cell.length_b   1.000
_cell.length_c   1.000
_cell.angle_alpha   90.00
_cell.angle_beta   90.00
_cell.angle_gamma   90.00
#
_symmetry.space_group_name_H-M   'P 1'
#
loop_
_entity.id
_entity.type
_entity.pdbx_description
1 polymer ?
#
loop_
_entity_poly.entity_id
_entity_poly.type
_entity_poly.pdbx_seq_one_letter_code
_entity_poly.pdbx_strand_id
1 'polypeptide(L)'
;MYLTTEDLNGPDANGLLVLGHELCDNGNSLLLPTYKYKDAFDFDISCTVSYKKALSLLNILWQAWGLLPWHILIIKNCLTALVSRLRAVNDHKWTDDVDDKAMNLLRRWQQLLKANPPTPTHRYINPDAPIHVWFDSSELLGAMVAMQDNQVVFKKQWKWSTQERALHINVKELTTAYNALSTLVSFELDTNKKFSKIILYGDNRTANAALASGKVCTSGKQSTLLQRAIDLIHYLMGRRQFEIHYVASAENPADAGTRCDLYSDLVKYRDSIDGVSPEILSDDDTSDMNTVHVARIIRKRGDVDEDTNEI
;
A
#
# COMPACT_ATOMS: atom_id res chain seq x y z
N MET A 1 -7.41 28.01 15.55
CA MET A 1 -7.93 28.78 14.40
C MET A 1 -8.36 27.74 13.38
N TYR A 2 -9.67 27.59 13.13
CA TYR A 2 -10.16 26.59 12.17
C TYR A 2 -10.07 27.20 10.78
N LEU A 3 -9.27 26.58 9.89
CA LEU A 3 -9.19 26.98 8.49
C LEU A 3 -10.52 26.69 7.81
N THR A 4 -11.03 27.65 7.05
CA THR A 4 -12.27 27.52 6.29
C THR A 4 -12.01 26.85 4.94
N THR A 5 -13.05 26.31 4.30
CA THR A 5 -12.97 25.73 2.96
C THR A 5 -12.51 26.72 1.88
N GLU A 6 -12.60 28.03 2.13
CA GLU A 6 -12.11 29.06 1.20
C GLU A 6 -10.59 29.25 1.32
N ASP A 7 -10.03 29.10 2.53
CA ASP A 7 -8.58 29.16 2.78
C ASP A 7 -7.81 28.00 2.08
N LEU A 8 -8.52 26.92 1.74
CA LEU A 8 -7.97 25.72 1.09
C LEU A 8 -7.89 25.80 -0.45
N ASN A 9 -8.54 26.81 -1.07
CA ASN A 9 -8.69 26.91 -2.53
C ASN A 9 -7.90 28.07 -3.16
N GLY A 10 -7.06 28.76 -2.40
CA GLY A 10 -6.22 29.86 -2.90
C GLY A 10 -4.99 29.37 -3.68
N PRO A 11 -4.49 30.12 -4.67
CA PRO A 11 -3.23 29.82 -5.38
C PRO A 11 -1.98 29.80 -4.46
N ASP A 12 -2.12 30.29 -3.23
CA ASP A 12 -1.08 30.31 -2.18
C ASP A 12 -1.17 29.13 -1.19
N ALA A 13 -2.06 28.15 -1.41
CA ALA A 13 -2.15 26.90 -0.67
C ALA A 13 -0.98 25.93 -0.98
N ASN A 14 0.21 26.47 -1.23
CA ASN A 14 1.44 25.74 -1.50
C ASN A 14 2.04 25.19 -0.21
N GLY A 15 1.33 24.24 0.43
CA GLY A 15 1.99 23.23 1.24
C GLY A 15 2.92 22.45 0.31
N LEU A 16 4.23 22.63 0.50
CA LEU A 16 5.31 22.10 -0.33
C LEU A 16 5.13 20.59 -0.64
N LEU A 17 4.50 20.29 -1.78
CA LEU A 17 4.78 19.08 -2.56
C LEU A 17 5.92 19.45 -3.51
N VAL A 18 7.17 19.42 -3.01
CA VAL A 18 8.35 19.52 -3.88
C VAL A 18 8.40 18.23 -4.69
N LEU A 19 7.79 18.22 -5.87
CA LEU A 19 7.99 17.22 -6.92
C LEU A 19 7.83 15.75 -6.48
N GLY A 20 7.00 15.47 -5.48
CA GLY A 20 6.80 14.11 -4.96
C GLY A 20 7.86 13.61 -3.96
N HIS A 21 8.78 14.48 -3.51
CA HIS A 21 9.73 14.17 -2.45
C HIS A 21 9.14 14.44 -1.07
N GLU A 22 9.40 13.54 -0.12
CA GLU A 22 8.98 13.71 1.27
C GLU A 22 9.98 14.62 2.01
N LEU A 23 9.47 15.52 2.85
CA LEU A 23 10.28 16.49 3.59
C LEU A 23 10.28 16.19 5.09
N CYS A 24 11.44 16.36 5.72
CA CYS A 24 11.57 16.48 7.17
C CYS A 24 11.47 17.97 7.55
N ASP A 25 10.31 18.40 8.00
CA ASP A 25 10.04 19.82 8.32
C ASP A 25 9.61 20.04 9.77
N ASN A 26 9.56 18.98 10.59
CA ASN A 26 9.16 19.02 12.01
C ASN A 26 7.82 19.77 12.23
N GLY A 27 6.82 19.54 11.38
CA GLY A 27 5.46 20.07 11.56
C GLY A 27 5.28 21.51 11.08
N ASN A 28 6.32 22.13 10.52
CA ASN A 28 6.25 23.51 10.05
C ASN A 28 5.40 23.68 8.78
N SER A 29 5.28 22.64 7.94
CA SER A 29 4.40 22.69 6.76
C SER A 29 3.10 21.94 7.01
N LEU A 30 2.03 22.51 6.48
CA LEU A 30 0.72 21.89 6.43
C LEU A 30 0.57 21.13 5.11
N LEU A 31 0.28 19.83 5.18
CA LEU A 31 -0.14 19.08 4.00
C LEU A 31 -1.63 19.30 3.79
N LEU A 32 -1.96 19.90 2.65
CA LEU A 32 -3.34 20.18 2.27
C LEU A 32 -3.88 19.08 1.35
N PRO A 33 -5.16 18.72 1.50
CA PRO A 33 -5.85 17.91 0.50
C PRO A 33 -5.65 18.49 -0.90
N THR A 34 -5.39 17.63 -1.89
CA THR A 34 -5.20 18.10 -3.26
C THR A 34 -6.47 18.75 -3.80
N TYR A 35 -6.34 19.84 -4.57
CA TYR A 35 -7.47 20.51 -5.25
C TYR A 35 -8.34 19.55 -6.07
N LYS A 36 -7.74 18.48 -6.60
CA LYS A 36 -8.42 17.44 -7.38
C LYS A 36 -9.35 16.54 -6.56
N TYR A 37 -9.30 16.57 -5.23
CA TYR A 37 -10.24 15.78 -4.43
C TYR A 37 -11.69 16.21 -4.69
N LYS A 38 -11.94 17.52 -4.78
CA LYS A 38 -13.28 18.06 -5.05
C LYS A 38 -13.81 17.60 -6.42
N ASP A 39 -12.97 17.59 -7.44
CA ASP A 39 -13.33 17.08 -8.77
C ASP A 39 -13.76 15.61 -8.74
N ALA A 40 -13.07 14.77 -7.95
CA ALA A 40 -13.43 13.35 -7.79
C ALA A 40 -14.71 13.17 -6.95
N PHE A 41 -14.92 14.04 -5.97
CA PHE A 41 -16.11 14.08 -5.13
C PHE A 41 -17.35 14.47 -5.95
N ASP A 42 -17.27 15.54 -6.74
CA ASP A 42 -18.39 16.09 -7.50
C ASP A 42 -18.66 15.34 -8.82
N PHE A 43 -17.79 14.40 -9.21
CA PHE A 43 -17.93 13.66 -10.46
C PHE A 43 -19.23 12.83 -10.51
N ASP A 44 -20.11 13.11 -11.47
CA ASP A 44 -21.39 12.42 -11.57
C ASP A 44 -21.26 11.02 -12.21
N ILE A 45 -21.58 10.00 -11.40
CA ILE A 45 -21.73 8.58 -11.75
C ILE A 45 -23.09 8.01 -11.30
N SER A 46 -24.10 8.87 -11.16
CA SER A 46 -25.48 8.48 -10.84
C SER A 46 -26.07 7.54 -11.91
N CYS A 47 -25.75 7.79 -13.18
CA CYS A 47 -26.04 6.91 -14.30
C CYS A 47 -24.85 5.99 -14.66
N THR A 48 -25.08 5.05 -15.57
CA THR A 48 -24.00 4.27 -16.18
C THR A 48 -23.08 5.18 -16.99
N VAL A 49 -21.77 4.91 -16.95
CA VAL A 49 -20.78 5.71 -17.66
C VAL A 49 -19.90 4.84 -18.54
N SER A 50 -19.31 5.45 -19.57
CA SER A 50 -18.39 4.77 -20.46
C SER A 50 -17.03 4.46 -19.81
N TYR A 51 -16.30 3.49 -20.36
CA TYR A 51 -14.94 3.15 -19.91
C TYR A 51 -14.02 4.38 -19.85
N LYS A 52 -14.10 5.27 -20.85
CA LYS A 52 -13.32 6.53 -20.89
C LYS A 52 -13.66 7.42 -19.70
N LYS A 53 -14.95 7.59 -19.40
CA LYS A 53 -15.41 8.47 -18.30
C LYS A 53 -15.05 7.88 -16.94
N ALA A 54 -15.19 6.56 -16.75
CA ALA A 54 -14.77 5.87 -15.53
C ALA A 54 -13.27 6.01 -15.24
N LEU A 55 -12.41 5.81 -16.25
CA LEU A 55 -10.96 6.00 -16.08
C LEU A 55 -10.58 7.46 -15.86
N SER A 56 -11.32 8.40 -16.47
CA SER A 56 -11.12 9.83 -16.23
C SER A 56 -11.34 10.16 -14.75
N LEU A 57 -12.44 9.69 -14.14
CA LEU A 57 -12.70 9.81 -12.70
C LEU A 57 -11.56 9.23 -11.86
N LEU A 58 -11.18 7.98 -12.11
CA LEU A 58 -10.15 7.32 -11.31
C LEU A 58 -8.79 8.04 -11.41
N ASN A 59 -8.48 8.64 -12.56
CA ASN A 59 -7.24 9.39 -12.77
C ASN A 59 -7.18 10.76 -12.08
N ILE A 60 -8.30 11.29 -11.58
CA ILE A 60 -8.33 12.57 -10.86
C ILE A 60 -7.42 12.52 -9.62
N LEU A 61 -7.47 11.41 -8.86
CA LEU A 61 -6.66 11.20 -7.66
C LEU A 61 -5.34 10.50 -8.02
N TRP A 62 -4.28 11.31 -8.24
CA TRP A 62 -2.99 10.79 -8.71
C TRP A 62 -1.87 10.81 -7.65
N GLN A 63 -1.89 11.67 -6.62
CA GLN A 63 -0.67 11.98 -5.85
C GLN A 63 -0.80 12.23 -4.32
N ALA A 64 -1.84 11.74 -3.64
CA ALA A 64 -2.03 12.05 -2.20
C ALA A 64 -1.91 10.82 -1.27
N TRP A 65 -0.77 10.10 -1.32
CA TRP A 65 -0.60 8.81 -0.62
C TRP A 65 -0.74 8.87 0.90
N GLY A 66 -0.24 9.92 1.55
CA GLY A 66 -0.29 10.05 3.02
C GLY A 66 -1.58 10.66 3.58
N LEU A 67 -2.31 11.43 2.76
CA LEU A 67 -3.47 12.23 3.20
C LEU A 67 -4.79 11.50 3.06
N LEU A 68 -4.87 10.53 2.14
CA LEU A 68 -6.13 9.84 1.91
C LEU A 68 -6.40 8.83 3.05
N PRO A 69 -7.68 8.67 3.43
CA PRO A 69 -8.12 7.58 4.29
C PRO A 69 -7.74 6.22 3.72
N TRP A 70 -7.81 5.20 4.57
CA TRP A 70 -7.59 3.83 4.14
C TRP A 70 -8.47 3.44 2.96
N HIS A 71 -7.95 2.50 2.18
CA HIS A 71 -8.64 1.82 1.08
C HIS A 71 -8.90 2.67 -0.17
N ILE A 72 -8.96 4.00 -0.05
CA ILE A 72 -9.27 4.91 -1.18
C ILE A 72 -8.33 4.67 -2.36
N LEU A 73 -7.02 4.74 -2.15
CA LEU A 73 -6.04 4.66 -3.23
C LEU A 73 -5.87 3.25 -3.78
N ILE A 74 -5.82 2.25 -2.90
CA ILE A 74 -5.62 0.86 -3.31
C ILE A 74 -6.83 0.35 -4.12
N ILE A 75 -8.05 0.69 -3.70
CA ILE A 75 -9.27 0.37 -4.45
C ILE A 75 -9.28 1.15 -5.76
N LYS A 76 -9.00 2.45 -5.76
CA LYS A 76 -8.92 3.26 -6.99
C LYS A 76 -7.95 2.65 -8.02
N ASN A 77 -6.76 2.27 -7.59
CA ASN A 77 -5.75 1.65 -8.46
C ASN A 77 -6.21 0.29 -8.98
N CYS A 78 -6.85 -0.54 -8.14
CA CYS A 78 -7.41 -1.81 -8.56
C CYS A 78 -8.62 -1.66 -9.49
N LEU A 79 -9.49 -0.67 -9.27
CA LEU A 79 -10.58 -0.32 -10.18
C LEU A 79 -10.05 0.15 -11.54
N THR A 80 -8.98 0.95 -11.55
CA THR A 80 -8.34 1.40 -12.80
C THR A 80 -7.89 0.21 -13.64
N ALA A 81 -7.25 -0.78 -13.00
CA ALA A 81 -6.82 -2.00 -13.66
C ALA A 81 -8.02 -2.86 -14.12
N LEU A 82 -9.03 -3.03 -13.26
CA LEU A 82 -10.24 -3.81 -13.55
C LEU A 82 -11.00 -3.24 -14.76
N VAL A 83 -11.32 -1.94 -14.74
CA VAL A 83 -12.05 -1.26 -15.82
C VAL A 83 -11.29 -1.35 -17.14
N SER A 84 -9.97 -1.16 -17.10
CA SER A 84 -9.12 -1.29 -18.30
C SER A 84 -9.13 -2.72 -18.86
N ARG A 85 -9.12 -3.73 -17.97
CA ARG A 85 -9.11 -5.14 -18.32
C ARG A 85 -10.45 -5.62 -18.87
N LEU A 86 -11.56 -5.24 -18.24
CA LEU A 86 -12.91 -5.54 -18.71
C LEU A 86 -13.11 -5.06 -20.15
N ARG A 87 -12.68 -3.83 -20.45
CA ARG A 87 -12.73 -3.31 -21.82
C ARG A 87 -11.97 -4.19 -22.79
N ALA A 88 -10.75 -4.60 -22.42
CA ALA A 88 -9.87 -5.37 -23.30
C ALA A 88 -10.38 -6.80 -23.53
N VAL A 89 -10.85 -7.49 -22.48
CA VAL A 89 -11.33 -8.88 -22.56
C VAL A 89 -12.63 -8.98 -23.38
N ASN A 90 -13.49 -7.96 -23.31
CA ASN A 90 -14.77 -7.94 -24.03
C ASN A 90 -14.67 -7.27 -25.42
N ASP A 91 -13.48 -6.87 -25.86
CA ASP A 91 -13.25 -6.10 -27.10
C ASP A 91 -14.14 -4.84 -27.23
N HIS A 92 -14.39 -4.18 -26.10
CA HIS A 92 -15.21 -2.97 -26.03
C HIS A 92 -14.42 -1.72 -26.45
N LYS A 93 -15.13 -0.76 -27.06
CA LYS A 93 -14.63 0.58 -27.33
C LYS A 93 -14.62 1.41 -26.06
N TRP A 94 -13.80 2.47 -26.06
CA TRP A 94 -13.74 3.42 -24.94
C TRP A 94 -15.04 4.17 -24.67
N THR A 95 -15.92 4.26 -25.67
CA THR A 95 -17.24 4.89 -25.62
C THR A 95 -18.32 3.97 -25.08
N ASP A 96 -18.07 2.67 -25.02
CA ASP A 96 -19.04 1.69 -24.54
C ASP A 96 -19.17 1.80 -23.02
N ASP A 97 -20.34 1.40 -22.53
CA ASP A 97 -20.68 1.46 -21.12
C ASP A 97 -19.92 0.41 -20.30
N VAL A 98 -19.51 0.82 -19.10
CA VAL A 98 -18.99 -0.11 -18.09
C VAL A 98 -20.15 -0.98 -17.58
N ASP A 99 -19.90 -2.28 -17.39
CA ASP A 99 -20.91 -3.20 -16.87
C ASP A 99 -21.40 -2.82 -15.45
N ASP A 100 -22.57 -3.35 -15.09
CA ASP A 100 -23.25 -3.02 -13.83
C ASP A 100 -22.44 -3.40 -12.58
N LYS A 101 -21.64 -4.47 -12.64
CA LYS A 101 -20.84 -4.93 -11.50
C LYS A 101 -19.69 -3.96 -11.23
N ALA A 102 -18.93 -3.58 -12.26
CA ALA A 102 -17.88 -2.58 -12.16
C ALA A 102 -18.45 -1.20 -11.81
N MET A 103 -19.62 -0.83 -12.35
CA MET A 103 -20.32 0.41 -11.96
C MET A 103 -20.73 0.42 -10.49
N ASN A 104 -21.20 -0.69 -9.93
CA ASN A 104 -21.51 -0.80 -8.51
C ASN A 104 -20.26 -0.56 -7.64
N LEU A 105 -19.13 -1.17 -8.00
CA LEU A 105 -17.86 -0.99 -7.29
C LEU A 105 -17.34 0.46 -7.38
N LEU A 106 -17.46 1.10 -8.56
CA LEU A 106 -17.12 2.52 -8.75
C LEU A 106 -17.96 3.43 -7.84
N ARG A 107 -19.28 3.20 -7.77
CA ARG A 107 -20.19 3.97 -6.91
C ARG A 107 -19.87 3.79 -5.43
N ARG A 108 -19.64 2.55 -4.98
CA ARG A 108 -19.24 2.27 -3.59
C ARG A 108 -17.90 2.90 -3.24
N TRP A 109 -16.94 2.90 -4.16
CA TRP A 109 -15.65 3.58 -3.97
C TRP A 109 -15.84 5.10 -3.86
N GLN A 110 -16.68 5.72 -4.71
CA GLN A 110 -16.94 7.15 -4.60
C GLN A 110 -17.71 7.49 -3.31
N GLN A 111 -18.64 6.64 -2.86
CA GLN A 111 -19.30 6.80 -1.56
C GLN A 111 -18.30 6.73 -0.42
N LEU A 112 -17.34 5.79 -0.46
CA LEU A 112 -16.26 5.70 0.51
C LEU A 112 -15.40 6.97 0.52
N LEU A 113 -15.07 7.49 -0.66
CA LEU A 113 -14.36 8.77 -0.83
C LEU A 113 -15.14 9.92 -0.17
N LYS A 114 -16.44 10.04 -0.46
CA LYS A 114 -17.33 11.10 0.05
C LYS A 114 -17.52 11.04 1.55
N ALA A 115 -17.61 9.84 2.12
CA ALA A 115 -17.78 9.62 3.55
C ALA A 115 -16.52 9.94 4.36
N ASN A 116 -15.34 9.96 3.72
CA ASN A 116 -14.06 10.16 4.38
C ASN A 116 -13.27 11.29 3.68
N PRO A 117 -13.67 12.55 3.86
CA PRO A 117 -12.91 13.67 3.31
C PRO A 117 -11.50 13.73 3.92
N PRO A 118 -10.46 13.97 3.12
CA PRO A 118 -9.11 14.14 3.61
C PRO A 118 -9.03 15.37 4.51
N THR A 119 -8.30 15.26 5.62
CA THR A 119 -8.08 16.37 6.55
C THR A 119 -6.70 16.98 6.35
N PRO A 120 -6.57 18.32 6.37
CA PRO A 120 -5.27 18.97 6.51
C PRO A 120 -4.49 18.37 7.68
N THR A 121 -3.25 17.98 7.45
CA THR A 121 -2.44 17.30 8.46
C THR A 121 -1.05 17.94 8.52
N HIS A 122 -0.61 18.32 9.72
CA HIS A 122 0.78 18.72 9.93
C HIS A 122 1.66 17.48 9.88
N ARG A 123 2.71 17.52 9.06
CA ARG A 123 3.64 16.39 8.99
C ARG A 123 4.77 16.64 9.98
N TYR A 124 4.81 15.90 11.08
CA TYR A 124 5.89 16.02 12.07
C TYR A 124 6.79 14.79 11.98
N ILE A 125 7.72 14.79 11.01
CA ILE A 125 8.75 13.73 10.95
C ILE A 125 10.06 14.27 11.52
N ASN A 126 10.44 13.74 12.68
CA ASN A 126 11.69 14.05 13.35
C ASN A 126 12.58 12.78 13.37
N PRO A 127 13.65 12.72 12.57
CA PRO A 127 14.58 11.59 12.55
C PRO A 127 15.26 11.32 13.90
N ASP A 128 15.42 12.33 14.75
CA ASP A 128 16.10 12.16 16.05
C ASP A 128 15.17 11.56 17.12
N ALA A 129 13.85 11.61 16.90
CA ALA A 129 12.86 10.97 17.76
C ALA A 129 12.59 9.51 17.35
N PRO A 130 12.19 8.62 18.28
CA PRO A 130 11.76 7.27 17.93
C PRO A 130 10.60 7.28 16.93
N ILE A 131 10.64 6.37 15.96
CA ILE A 131 9.51 6.09 15.08
C ILE A 131 8.87 4.76 15.47
N HIS A 132 7.57 4.81 15.75
CA HIS A 132 6.76 3.66 16.12
C HIS A 132 6.02 3.17 14.88
N VAL A 133 6.15 1.90 14.52
CA VAL A 133 5.59 1.32 13.30
C VAL A 133 4.74 0.12 13.64
N TRP A 134 3.44 0.25 13.45
CA TRP A 134 2.51 -0.85 13.49
C TRP A 134 2.37 -1.44 12.11
N PHE A 135 2.40 -2.76 12.01
CA PHE A 135 2.11 -3.48 10.78
C PHE A 135 1.05 -4.55 11.05
N ASP A 136 0.32 -4.89 10.00
CA ASP A 136 -0.70 -5.93 10.03
C ASP A 136 -0.86 -6.58 8.67
N SER A 137 -1.26 -7.85 8.65
CA SER A 137 -1.52 -8.60 7.44
C SER A 137 -2.85 -9.34 7.46
N SER A 138 -3.56 -9.31 6.35
CA SER A 138 -4.74 -10.12 6.10
C SER A 138 -4.53 -11.04 4.90
N GLU A 139 -5.59 -11.78 4.54
CA GLU A 139 -5.58 -12.62 3.35
C GLU A 139 -5.28 -11.84 2.06
N LEU A 140 -5.76 -10.59 1.96
CA LEU A 140 -5.75 -9.82 0.72
C LEU A 140 -4.80 -8.61 0.74
N LEU A 141 -4.51 -8.08 1.93
CA LEU A 141 -3.78 -6.83 2.12
C LEU A 141 -2.73 -6.94 3.22
N GLY A 142 -1.66 -6.17 3.10
CA GLY A 142 -0.81 -5.79 4.22
C GLY A 142 -0.92 -4.29 4.46
N ALA A 143 -0.72 -3.83 5.69
CA ALA A 143 -0.77 -2.41 6.03
C ALA A 143 0.31 -2.02 7.04
N MET A 144 0.70 -0.74 7.01
CA MET A 144 1.51 -0.13 8.07
C MET A 144 0.96 1.23 8.48
N VAL A 145 1.09 1.52 9.76
CA VAL A 145 0.96 2.88 10.30
C VAL A 145 2.24 3.20 11.03
N ALA A 146 2.87 4.32 10.71
CA ALA A 146 3.96 4.83 11.52
C ALA A 146 3.51 6.10 12.24
N MET A 147 3.90 6.23 13.51
CA MET A 147 3.59 7.38 14.34
C MET A 147 4.84 7.92 15.05
N GLN A 148 4.82 9.23 15.29
CA GLN A 148 5.70 9.94 16.21
C GLN A 148 4.83 10.88 17.05
N ASP A 149 5.08 10.99 18.35
CA ASP A 149 4.31 11.85 19.27
C ASP A 149 2.79 11.66 19.16
N ASN A 150 2.34 10.40 19.03
CA ASN A 150 0.94 10.00 18.82
C ASN A 150 0.27 10.57 17.55
N GLN A 151 1.06 11.06 16.59
CA GLN A 151 0.59 11.53 15.28
C GLN A 151 1.02 10.57 14.18
N VAL A 152 0.11 10.29 13.25
CA VAL A 152 0.40 9.45 12.09
C VAL A 152 1.29 10.21 11.10
N VAL A 153 2.46 9.64 10.81
CA VAL A 153 3.44 10.20 9.87
C VAL A 153 3.53 9.43 8.55
N PHE A 154 3.27 8.12 8.58
CA PHE A 154 3.16 7.27 7.39
C PHE A 154 1.95 6.35 7.49
N LYS A 155 1.26 6.16 6.37
CA LYS A 155 0.31 5.07 6.16
C LYS A 155 0.57 4.45 4.81
N LYS A 156 0.54 3.12 4.73
CA LYS A 156 0.69 2.41 3.46
C LYS A 156 -0.06 1.10 3.48
N GLN A 157 -0.57 0.72 2.31
CA GLN A 157 -1.19 -0.58 2.07
C GLN A 157 -0.49 -1.26 0.89
N TRP A 158 -0.38 -2.57 0.97
CA TRP A 158 0.10 -3.43 -0.10
C TRP A 158 -0.97 -4.45 -0.43
N LYS A 159 -1.13 -4.74 -1.72
CA LYS A 159 -1.99 -5.84 -2.18
C LYS A 159 -1.16 -7.10 -2.33
N TRP A 160 -1.73 -8.22 -1.92
CA TRP A 160 -1.17 -9.52 -2.24
C TRP A 160 -1.57 -9.93 -3.67
N SER A 161 -0.58 -10.34 -4.47
CA SER A 161 -0.81 -11.04 -5.73
C SER A 161 -1.48 -12.39 -5.50
N THR A 162 -2.00 -13.02 -6.55
CA THR A 162 -2.63 -14.35 -6.45
C THR A 162 -1.72 -15.38 -5.79
N GLN A 163 -0.43 -15.38 -6.09
CA GLN A 163 0.54 -16.29 -5.46
C GLN A 163 0.82 -15.94 -4.01
N GLU A 164 0.93 -14.64 -3.67
CA GLU A 164 1.14 -14.22 -2.29
C GLU A 164 -0.05 -14.50 -1.38
N ARG A 165 -1.28 -14.48 -1.91
CA ARG A 165 -2.48 -14.80 -1.13
C ARG A 165 -2.45 -16.22 -0.58
N ALA A 166 -1.88 -17.17 -1.33
CA ALA A 166 -1.70 -18.57 -0.91
C ALA A 166 -0.68 -18.74 0.23
N LEU A 167 0.14 -17.72 0.51
CA LEU A 167 1.14 -17.82 1.56
C LEU A 167 0.48 -17.86 2.94
N HIS A 168 1.10 -18.65 3.82
CA HIS A 168 0.72 -18.71 5.22
C HIS A 168 0.78 -17.32 5.87
N ILE A 169 -0.14 -17.03 6.79
CA ILE A 169 -0.28 -15.71 7.41
C ILE A 169 1.04 -15.22 8.03
N ASN A 170 1.78 -16.09 8.73
CA ASN A 170 3.09 -15.72 9.31
C ASN A 170 4.10 -15.21 8.28
N VAL A 171 4.07 -15.72 7.03
CA VAL A 171 4.94 -15.22 5.96
C VAL A 171 4.48 -13.83 5.54
N LYS A 172 3.17 -13.64 5.34
CA LYS A 172 2.58 -12.34 4.99
C LYS A 172 2.84 -11.27 6.05
N GLU A 173 2.82 -11.64 7.32
CA GLU A 173 3.22 -10.76 8.44
C GLU A 173 4.68 -10.31 8.32
N LEU A 174 5.62 -11.24 8.15
CA LEU A 174 7.03 -10.89 7.98
C LEU A 174 7.29 -10.08 6.71
N THR A 175 6.61 -10.41 5.61
CA THR A 175 6.67 -9.62 4.36
C THR A 175 6.11 -8.21 4.57
N THR A 176 5.06 -8.05 5.38
CA THR A 176 4.52 -6.73 5.73
C THR A 176 5.52 -5.94 6.58
N ALA A 177 6.15 -6.56 7.59
CA ALA A 177 7.20 -5.95 8.38
C ALA A 177 8.39 -5.49 7.50
N TYR A 178 8.82 -6.35 6.56
CA TYR A 178 9.84 -5.99 5.57
C TYR A 178 9.43 -4.77 4.73
N ASN A 179 8.21 -4.76 4.20
CA ASN A 179 7.71 -3.64 3.40
C ASN A 179 7.60 -2.33 4.19
N ALA A 180 7.26 -2.42 5.48
CA ALA A 180 7.20 -1.30 6.39
C ALA A 180 8.60 -0.71 6.64
N LEU A 181 9.58 -1.56 6.97
CA LEU A 181 10.98 -1.16 7.10
C LEU A 181 11.54 -0.59 5.79
N SER A 182 11.21 -1.20 4.65
CA SER A 182 11.65 -0.73 3.32
C SER A 182 11.09 0.65 2.99
N THR A 183 9.87 0.94 3.42
CA THR A 183 9.27 2.28 3.31
C THR A 183 10.04 3.30 4.14
N LEU A 184 10.42 2.95 5.39
CA LEU A 184 11.27 3.82 6.19
C LEU A 184 12.65 4.03 5.56
N VAL A 185 13.33 2.97 5.12
CA VAL A 185 14.66 3.07 4.50
C VAL A 185 14.61 3.91 3.22
N SER A 186 13.55 3.79 2.43
CA SER A 186 13.37 4.64 1.23
C SER A 186 13.26 6.11 1.61
N PHE A 187 12.47 6.43 2.64
CA PHE A 187 12.39 7.79 3.17
C PHE A 187 13.74 8.30 3.70
N GLU A 188 14.51 7.45 4.39
CA GLU A 188 15.83 7.82 4.88
C GLU A 188 16.82 8.13 3.74
N LEU A 189 16.71 7.41 2.62
CA LEU A 189 17.49 7.67 1.42
C LEU A 189 17.06 8.99 0.75
N ASP A 190 15.75 9.22 0.61
CA ASP A 190 15.20 10.42 -0.03
C ASP A 190 15.56 11.70 0.76
N THR A 191 15.57 11.61 2.10
CA THR A 191 15.86 12.75 2.99
C THR A 191 17.32 12.85 3.42
N ASN A 192 18.13 11.82 3.13
CA ASN A 192 19.48 11.65 3.66
C ASN A 192 19.56 11.78 5.20
N LYS A 193 18.52 11.33 5.90
CA LYS A 193 18.41 11.33 7.36
C LYS A 193 18.00 9.94 7.83
N LYS A 194 18.63 9.43 8.88
CA LYS A 194 18.27 8.13 9.47
C LYS A 194 17.50 8.34 10.76
N PHE A 195 16.46 7.53 10.99
CA PHE A 195 15.78 7.52 12.29
C PHE A 195 16.73 7.02 13.38
N SER A 196 16.77 7.69 14.53
CA SER A 196 17.63 7.30 15.65
C SER A 196 17.22 5.96 16.24
N LYS A 197 15.90 5.69 16.27
CA LYS A 197 15.30 4.50 16.86
C LYS A 197 14.06 4.07 16.08
N ILE A 198 13.98 2.78 15.71
CA ILE A 198 12.80 2.16 15.09
C ILE A 198 12.21 1.15 16.07
N ILE A 199 10.90 1.24 16.29
CA ILE A 199 10.15 0.34 17.16
C ILE A 199 8.99 -0.23 16.34
N LEU A 200 9.00 -1.55 16.14
CA LEU A 200 7.97 -2.28 15.43
C LEU A 200 6.92 -2.86 16.39
N TYR A 201 5.68 -2.90 15.93
CA TYR A 201 4.53 -3.47 16.64
C TYR A 201 3.75 -4.37 15.68
N GLY A 202 3.52 -5.61 16.08
CA GLY A 202 2.69 -6.56 15.33
C GLY A 202 1.87 -7.41 16.29
N ASP A 203 0.79 -8.00 15.81
CA ASP A 203 -0.12 -8.84 16.62
C ASP A 203 0.05 -10.35 16.37
N ASN A 204 0.97 -10.73 15.48
CA ASN A 204 1.32 -12.13 15.27
C ASN A 204 2.52 -12.54 16.14
N ARG A 205 2.26 -13.33 17.19
CA ARG A 205 3.30 -13.79 18.13
C ARG A 205 4.43 -14.58 17.45
N THR A 206 4.11 -15.40 16.47
CA THR A 206 5.10 -16.23 15.77
C THR A 206 6.02 -15.36 14.91
N ALA A 207 5.46 -14.43 14.14
CA ALA A 207 6.23 -13.49 13.33
C ALA A 207 7.11 -12.61 14.23
N ASN A 208 6.56 -12.06 15.32
CA ASN A 208 7.31 -11.21 16.24
C ASN A 208 8.45 -11.97 16.93
N ALA A 209 8.23 -13.21 17.36
CA ALA A 209 9.29 -14.04 17.94
C ALA A 209 10.41 -14.34 16.92
N ALA A 210 10.04 -14.58 15.66
CA ALA A 210 11.00 -14.80 14.58
C ALA A 210 11.81 -13.52 14.27
N LEU A 211 11.18 -12.35 14.25
CA LEU A 211 11.86 -11.04 14.12
C LEU A 211 12.81 -10.77 15.29
N ALA A 212 12.37 -11.02 16.52
CA ALA A 212 13.17 -10.77 17.72
C ALA A 212 14.41 -11.66 17.80
N SER A 213 14.26 -12.94 17.42
CA SER A 213 15.35 -13.93 17.49
C SER A 213 16.22 -13.97 16.23
N GLY A 214 15.73 -13.43 15.12
CA GLY A 214 16.37 -13.53 13.81
C GLY A 214 16.41 -14.95 13.22
N LYS A 215 15.64 -15.89 13.77
CA LYS A 215 15.63 -17.30 13.38
C LYS A 215 14.22 -17.88 13.39
N VAL A 216 13.98 -18.85 12.52
CA VAL A 216 12.76 -19.65 12.52
C VAL A 216 12.99 -20.98 13.26
N CYS A 217 12.22 -21.22 14.32
CA CYS A 217 12.34 -22.44 15.14
C CYS A 217 11.53 -23.65 14.64
N THR A 218 10.73 -23.49 13.58
CA THR A 218 9.87 -24.55 13.03
C THR A 218 10.49 -25.23 11.81
N SER A 219 10.22 -26.51 11.59
CA SER A 219 10.63 -27.28 10.41
C SER A 219 9.52 -27.35 9.35
N GLY A 220 9.87 -27.28 8.06
CA GLY A 220 8.93 -27.50 6.94
C GLY A 220 9.13 -26.51 5.78
N LYS A 221 8.41 -26.67 4.66
CA LYS A 221 8.53 -25.76 3.50
C LYS A 221 8.29 -24.28 3.87
N GLN A 222 7.36 -24.03 4.79
CA GLN A 222 7.06 -22.69 5.30
C GLN A 222 8.24 -22.06 6.06
N SER A 223 9.09 -22.87 6.73
CA SER A 223 10.21 -22.33 7.49
C SER A 223 11.28 -21.71 6.60
N THR A 224 11.49 -22.26 5.41
CA THR A 224 12.39 -21.68 4.40
C THR A 224 11.91 -20.29 3.96
N LEU A 225 10.61 -20.11 3.71
CA LEU A 225 10.05 -18.82 3.30
C LEU A 225 10.10 -17.79 4.43
N LEU A 226 9.78 -18.21 5.66
CA LEU A 226 9.91 -17.37 6.85
C LEU A 226 11.37 -16.93 7.05
N GLN A 227 12.33 -17.85 6.94
CA GLN A 227 13.75 -17.54 7.11
C GLN A 227 14.24 -16.58 6.02
N ARG A 228 13.83 -16.78 4.75
CA ARG A 228 14.13 -15.84 3.66
C ARG A 228 13.60 -14.43 3.94
N ALA A 229 12.39 -14.29 4.48
CA ALA A 229 11.84 -12.99 4.84
C ALA A 229 12.66 -12.30 5.95
N ILE A 230 13.11 -13.07 6.96
CA ILE A 230 14.00 -12.56 8.02
C ILE A 230 15.35 -12.14 7.45
N ASP A 231 15.94 -12.95 6.57
CA ASP A 231 17.24 -12.66 5.95
C ASP A 231 17.16 -11.37 5.12
N LEU A 232 16.05 -11.13 4.42
CA LEU A 232 15.80 -9.87 3.71
C LEU A 232 15.68 -8.67 4.66
N ILE A 233 15.03 -8.83 5.80
CA ILE A 233 14.94 -7.79 6.84
C ILE A 233 16.33 -7.48 7.40
N HIS A 234 17.11 -8.49 7.74
CA HIS A 234 18.48 -8.30 8.20
C HIS A 234 19.37 -7.66 7.14
N TYR A 235 19.23 -8.06 5.87
CA TYR A 235 19.98 -7.45 4.77
C TYR A 235 19.62 -5.96 4.61
N LEU A 236 18.32 -5.64 4.66
CA LEU A 236 17.81 -4.26 4.55
C LEU A 236 18.29 -3.38 5.71
N MET A 237 18.23 -3.90 6.94
CA MET A 237 18.61 -3.15 8.14
C MET A 237 20.12 -3.15 8.39
N GLY A 238 20.87 -4.07 7.77
CA GLY A 238 22.30 -4.25 7.98
C GLY A 238 22.62 -4.52 9.45
N ARG A 239 23.49 -3.69 10.04
CA ARG A 239 23.86 -3.78 11.47
C ARG A 239 22.91 -3.04 12.40
N ARG A 240 21.88 -2.37 11.87
CA ARG A 240 20.98 -1.54 12.66
C ARG A 240 19.99 -2.42 13.40
N GLN A 241 19.85 -2.18 14.70
CA GLN A 241 18.85 -2.83 15.52
C GLN A 241 17.53 -2.07 15.46
N PHE A 242 16.44 -2.81 15.61
CA PHE A 242 15.10 -2.30 15.85
C PHE A 242 14.48 -3.09 17.00
N GLU A 243 13.55 -2.48 17.71
CA GLU A 243 12.76 -3.18 18.73
C GLU A 243 11.51 -3.78 18.08
N ILE A 244 11.02 -4.91 18.59
CA ILE A 244 9.77 -5.53 18.17
C ILE A 244 8.93 -5.85 19.41
N HIS A 245 7.68 -5.39 19.40
CA HIS A 245 6.74 -5.60 20.49
C HIS A 245 5.47 -6.27 19.97
N TYR A 246 4.93 -7.17 20.80
CA TYR A 246 3.60 -7.71 20.58
C TYR A 246 2.54 -6.71 21.01
N VAL A 247 1.50 -6.55 20.20
CA VAL A 247 0.28 -5.81 20.55
C VAL A 247 -0.94 -6.69 20.34
N ALA A 248 -2.02 -6.44 21.06
CA ALA A 248 -3.28 -7.11 20.77
C ALA A 248 -3.87 -6.57 19.45
N SER A 249 -4.54 -7.42 18.66
CA SER A 249 -5.12 -7.00 17.38
C SER A 249 -6.09 -5.82 17.50
N ALA A 250 -6.87 -5.76 18.58
CA ALA A 250 -7.80 -4.65 18.84
C ALA A 250 -7.09 -3.31 19.11
N GLU A 251 -5.81 -3.35 19.46
CA GLU A 251 -4.96 -2.19 19.72
C GLU A 251 -4.05 -1.87 18.53
N ASN A 252 -4.09 -2.67 17.45
CA ASN A 252 -3.27 -2.50 16.28
C ASN A 252 -3.94 -1.53 15.28
N PRO A 253 -3.48 -0.27 15.14
CA PRO A 253 -4.08 0.69 14.22
C PRO A 253 -3.90 0.30 12.74
N ALA A 254 -2.98 -0.62 12.42
CA ALA A 254 -2.79 -1.12 11.05
C ALA A 254 -3.90 -2.08 10.61
N ASP A 255 -4.64 -2.70 11.54
CA ASP A 255 -5.75 -3.62 11.25
C ASP A 255 -6.87 -2.97 10.43
N ALA A 256 -7.18 -1.70 10.71
CA ALA A 256 -8.12 -0.94 9.91
C ALA A 256 -7.70 -0.81 8.43
N GLY A 257 -6.39 -0.92 8.15
CA GLY A 257 -5.82 -0.88 6.82
C GLY A 257 -5.84 -2.23 6.09
N THR A 258 -6.14 -3.35 6.74
CA THR A 258 -6.17 -4.68 6.11
C THR A 258 -7.58 -5.21 5.88
N ARG A 259 -8.60 -4.59 6.52
CA ARG A 259 -10.01 -4.97 6.46
C ARG A 259 -10.84 -4.04 5.56
N CYS A 260 -11.35 -4.55 4.45
CA CYS A 260 -12.26 -3.80 3.57
C CYS A 260 -13.11 -4.70 2.67
N ASP A 261 -14.42 -4.74 2.92
CA ASP A 261 -15.36 -5.54 2.13
C ASP A 261 -15.41 -5.12 0.65
N LEU A 262 -15.34 -3.81 0.39
CA LEU A 262 -15.32 -3.31 -0.99
C LEU A 262 -14.09 -3.80 -1.76
N TYR A 263 -12.93 -3.89 -1.10
CA TYR A 263 -11.73 -4.44 -1.72
C TYR A 263 -11.88 -5.94 -1.98
N SER A 264 -12.45 -6.69 -1.02
CA SER A 264 -12.75 -8.12 -1.18
C SER A 264 -13.69 -8.39 -2.35
N ASP A 265 -14.76 -7.61 -2.50
CA ASP A 265 -15.71 -7.73 -3.61
C ASP A 265 -15.05 -7.42 -4.96
N LEU A 266 -14.19 -6.41 -5.00
CA LEU A 266 -13.41 -6.08 -6.19
C LEU A 266 -12.51 -7.24 -6.60
N VAL A 267 -11.77 -7.81 -5.65
CA VAL A 267 -10.86 -8.93 -5.90
C VAL A 267 -11.64 -10.15 -6.41
N LYS A 268 -12.76 -10.50 -5.79
CA LYS A 268 -13.64 -11.59 -6.25
C LYS A 268 -14.09 -11.37 -7.69
N TYR A 269 -14.51 -10.16 -8.04
CA TYR A 269 -14.95 -9.89 -9.39
C TYR A 269 -13.81 -9.96 -10.41
N ARG A 270 -12.66 -9.36 -10.09
CA ARG A 270 -11.45 -9.49 -10.92
C ARG A 270 -11.08 -10.95 -11.15
N ASP A 271 -11.01 -11.74 -10.08
CA ASP A 271 -10.60 -13.15 -10.15
C ASP A 271 -11.57 -13.98 -11.01
N SER A 272 -12.87 -13.65 -10.99
CA SER A 272 -13.86 -14.28 -11.87
C SER A 272 -13.65 -13.99 -13.37
N ILE A 273 -13.09 -12.83 -13.71
CA ILE A 273 -12.73 -12.46 -15.08
C ILE A 273 -11.44 -13.18 -15.49
N ASP A 274 -10.53 -13.38 -14.54
CA ASP A 274 -9.22 -13.99 -14.75
C ASP A 274 -9.24 -15.52 -14.77
N GLY A 275 -10.40 -16.14 -14.48
CA GLY A 275 -10.52 -17.58 -14.38
C GLY A 275 -9.72 -18.18 -13.21
N VAL A 276 -9.44 -17.39 -12.17
CA VAL A 276 -8.71 -17.86 -10.99
C VAL A 276 -9.67 -18.70 -10.13
N SER A 277 -9.47 -20.02 -10.10
CA SER A 277 -10.23 -20.90 -9.20
C SER A 277 -9.64 -20.87 -7.77
N PRO A 278 -10.47 -20.72 -6.72
CA PRO A 278 -10.02 -20.84 -5.32
C PRO A 278 -9.37 -22.19 -4.99
N GLU A 279 -9.69 -23.24 -5.75
CA GLU A 279 -9.21 -24.61 -5.53
C GLU A 279 -7.73 -24.82 -5.89
N ILE A 280 -7.12 -23.89 -6.63
CA ILE A 280 -5.68 -23.93 -6.98
C ILE A 280 -4.80 -23.42 -5.82
N LEU A 281 -5.41 -22.88 -4.76
CA LEU A 281 -4.70 -22.31 -3.60
C LEU A 281 -4.49 -23.33 -2.47
N SER A 282 -5.00 -24.57 -2.60
CA SER A 282 -4.96 -25.59 -1.54
C SER A 282 -3.89 -26.67 -1.70
N ASP A 283 -3.15 -26.72 -2.80
CA ASP A 283 -2.17 -27.79 -3.03
C ASP A 283 -0.72 -27.33 -2.86
N ASP A 284 0.00 -28.18 -2.12
CA ASP A 284 1.37 -28.12 -1.60
C ASP A 284 2.49 -27.98 -2.67
N ASP A 285 2.15 -27.55 -3.88
CA ASP A 285 3.04 -27.48 -5.04
C ASP A 285 3.64 -26.08 -5.21
N THR A 286 4.58 -25.75 -4.31
CA THR A 286 5.42 -24.55 -4.41
C THR A 286 6.75 -24.83 -5.12
N SER A 287 6.83 -25.87 -5.95
CA SER A 287 8.07 -26.32 -6.63
C SER A 287 8.67 -25.24 -7.55
N ASP A 288 7.84 -24.32 -8.08
CA ASP A 288 8.26 -23.19 -8.92
C ASP A 288 8.43 -21.85 -8.16
N MET A 289 8.29 -21.82 -6.83
CA MET A 289 8.31 -20.56 -6.06
C MET A 289 9.70 -19.95 -5.79
N ASN A 290 10.78 -20.48 -6.37
CA ASN A 290 12.09 -19.82 -6.30
C ASN A 290 12.13 -18.47 -7.04
N THR A 291 11.14 -18.16 -7.89
CA THR A 291 11.22 -17.03 -8.82
C THR A 291 10.24 -15.88 -8.50
N VAL A 292 9.22 -16.12 -7.69
CA VAL A 292 7.99 -15.32 -7.80
C VAL A 292 7.93 -14.09 -6.86
N HIS A 293 8.82 -13.95 -5.88
CA HIS A 293 8.94 -12.73 -5.08
C HIS A 293 10.37 -12.16 -4.95
N VAL A 294 11.22 -12.50 -5.92
CA VAL A 294 12.54 -11.87 -6.13
C VAL A 294 12.62 -11.12 -7.47
N ALA A 295 11.80 -11.50 -8.47
CA ALA A 295 11.83 -10.92 -9.81
C ALA A 295 11.40 -9.43 -9.89
N ARG A 296 10.66 -8.91 -8.90
CA ARG A 296 10.36 -7.45 -8.83
C ARG A 296 11.46 -6.64 -8.16
N ILE A 297 12.39 -7.29 -7.45
CA ILE A 297 13.49 -6.68 -6.71
C ILE A 297 14.78 -6.63 -7.56
N ILE A 298 14.98 -7.56 -8.52
CA ILE A 298 16.20 -7.60 -9.34
C ILE A 298 16.10 -6.81 -10.68
N ARG A 299 14.90 -6.63 -11.26
CA ARG A 299 14.73 -5.93 -12.58
C ARG A 299 15.00 -4.41 -12.59
N LYS A 300 15.63 -3.84 -11.56
CA LYS A 300 16.06 -2.42 -11.56
C LYS A 300 17.56 -2.21 -11.32
N ARG A 301 18.39 -3.27 -11.37
CA ARG A 301 19.84 -3.17 -11.13
C ARG A 301 20.71 -4.03 -12.05
N GLY A 302 20.29 -4.23 -13.29
CA GLY A 302 21.12 -4.77 -14.36
C GLY A 302 20.66 -4.17 -15.68
N ASP A 303 21.61 -3.85 -16.54
CA ASP A 303 21.47 -3.37 -17.93
C ASP A 303 21.43 -1.84 -18.08
N VAL A 304 22.59 -1.20 -17.90
CA VAL A 304 23.23 -0.44 -19.00
C VAL A 304 24.75 -0.59 -18.81
N ASP A 305 25.31 -1.61 -19.44
CA ASP A 305 26.69 -1.64 -19.95
C ASP A 305 26.74 -2.76 -21.00
N GLU A 306 26.24 -2.45 -22.19
CA GLU A 306 26.64 -3.17 -23.42
C GLU A 306 26.97 -2.11 -24.47
N ASP A 307 28.18 -1.56 -24.35
CA ASP A 307 29.00 -1.38 -25.54
C ASP A 307 29.30 -2.78 -26.09
N THR A 308 28.75 -3.12 -27.26
CA THR A 308 29.50 -3.69 -28.39
C THR A 308 28.62 -3.74 -29.63
N ASN A 309 28.96 -2.88 -30.59
CA ASN A 309 29.30 -3.23 -31.96
C ASN A 309 28.56 -4.36 -32.70
N GLU A 310 28.13 -3.94 -33.91
CA GLU A 310 28.33 -4.62 -35.19
C GLU A 310 27.21 -5.50 -35.77
N ILE A 311 26.66 -4.93 -36.86
CA ILE A 311 25.94 -5.45 -38.04
C ILE A 311 24.44 -5.71 -37.89
#